data_AF-A0A7Y4MGY7-F1
#
_entry.id   AF-A0A7Y4MGY7-F1
#
_cell.length_a   1.000
_cell.length_b   1.000
_cell.length_c   1.000
_cell.angle_alpha   90.00
_cell.angle_beta   90.00
_cell.angle_gamma   90.00
#
_symmetry.space_group_name_H-M   'P 1'
#
loop_
_entity.id
_entity.type
_entity.pdbx_description
1 polymer ?
#
loop_
_entity_poly.entity_id
_entity_poly.type
_entity_poly.pdbx_seq_one_letter_code
_entity_poly.pdbx_strand_id
1 'polypeptide(L)'
;MAEKQDPSTGVYAISVAAELVGMGQQNLRLYERKGLLDPARTPGGTRKYSELDLATLRRIEQLLAEGLNLAGIRMVLVLEAANGKLRDELDAAD
;
A
#
# COMPACT_ATOMS: atom_id res chain seq x y z
N MET A 1 2.05 1.28 27.85
CA MET A 1 2.70 0.61 26.71
C MET A 1 1.65 0.50 25.63
N ALA A 2 1.68 1.36 24.61
CA ALA A 2 0.78 1.21 23.47
C ALA A 2 1.26 -0.01 22.68
N GLU A 3 0.43 -1.04 22.61
CA GLU A 3 0.60 -2.18 21.72
C GLU A 3 0.83 -1.61 20.31
N LYS A 4 2.01 -1.83 19.73
CA LYS A 4 2.29 -1.41 18.35
C LYS A 4 1.29 -2.16 17.49
N GLN A 5 0.28 -1.46 17.00
CA GLN A 5 -0.70 -2.02 16.08
C GLN A 5 0.05 -2.63 14.90
N ASP A 6 -0.35 -3.84 14.50
CA ASP A 6 0.16 -4.48 13.29
C ASP A 6 -0.03 -3.51 12.11
N PRO A 7 1.05 -3.11 11.41
CA PRO A 7 0.98 -2.10 10.35
C PRO A 7 0.13 -2.54 9.16
N SER A 8 -0.24 -3.82 9.05
CA SER A 8 -1.19 -4.35 8.06
C SER A 8 -2.67 -4.18 8.47
N THR A 9 -2.94 -3.77 9.70
CA THR A 9 -4.31 -3.56 10.18
C THR A 9 -4.91 -2.32 9.53
N GLY A 10 -5.99 -2.52 8.77
CA GLY A 10 -6.76 -1.43 8.20
C GLY A 10 -7.46 -0.60 9.29
N VAL A 11 -7.07 0.67 9.43
CA VAL A 11 -7.65 1.60 10.42
C VAL A 11 -8.14 2.92 9.80
N TYR A 12 -7.59 3.32 8.64
CA TYR A 12 -7.90 4.61 8.02
C TYR A 12 -9.04 4.49 7.01
N ALA A 13 -10.04 5.38 7.10
CA ALA A 13 -11.02 5.53 6.02
C ALA A 13 -10.36 6.19 4.78
N ILE A 14 -10.97 6.03 3.60
CA ILE A 14 -10.41 6.57 2.33
C ILE A 14 -10.15 8.07 2.37
N SER A 15 -10.99 8.85 3.06
CA SER A 15 -10.79 10.30 3.20
C SER A 15 -9.52 10.62 4.00
N VAL A 16 -9.31 9.91 5.11
CA VAL A 16 -8.15 10.09 5.98
C VAL A 16 -6.89 9.60 5.28
N ALA A 17 -6.94 8.44 4.63
CA ALA A 17 -5.82 7.91 3.87
C ALA A 17 -5.38 8.90 2.77
N ALA A 18 -6.33 9.43 2.00
CA ALA A 18 -6.09 10.43 0.96
C ALA A 18 -5.39 11.69 1.50
N GLU A 19 -5.83 12.20 2.65
CA GLU A 19 -5.20 13.35 3.32
C GLU A 19 -3.78 13.03 3.79
N LEU A 20 -3.57 11.88 4.44
CA LEU A 20 -2.27 11.45 4.97
C LEU A 20 -1.20 11.25 3.88
N VAL A 21 -1.61 10.85 2.67
CA VAL A 21 -0.69 10.69 1.54
C VAL A 21 -0.70 11.89 0.57
N GLY A 22 -1.49 12.93 0.84
CA GLY A 22 -1.56 14.11 -0.03
C GLY A 22 -2.19 13.84 -1.41
N MET A 23 -3.04 12.81 -1.56
CA MET A 23 -3.62 12.40 -2.84
C MET A 23 -5.14 12.58 -2.87
N GLY A 24 -5.72 12.76 -4.06
CA GLY A 24 -7.16 12.73 -4.23
C GLY A 24 -7.74 11.31 -4.03
N GLN A 25 -8.91 11.20 -3.37
CA GLN A 25 -9.57 9.91 -3.15
C GLN A 25 -9.88 9.14 -4.46
N GLN A 26 -10.06 9.85 -5.58
CA GLN A 26 -10.26 9.21 -6.89
C GLN A 26 -9.01 8.46 -7.37
N ASN A 27 -7.81 8.95 -7.02
CA ASN A 27 -6.54 8.28 -7.34
C ASN A 27 -6.41 6.98 -6.54
N LEU A 28 -6.71 7.01 -5.24
CA LEU A 28 -6.74 5.80 -4.40
C LEU A 28 -7.68 4.74 -5.00
N ARG A 29 -8.91 5.14 -5.36
CA ARG A 29 -9.88 4.25 -6.03
C ARG A 29 -9.37 3.74 -7.38
N LEU A 30 -8.65 4.57 -8.14
CA LEU A 30 -8.07 4.16 -9.42
C LEU A 30 -6.98 3.10 -9.19
N TYR A 31 -6.07 3.32 -8.25
CA TYR A 31 -4.99 2.39 -7.95
C TYR A 31 -5.51 1.04 -7.46
N GLU A 32 -6.51 1.03 -6.59
CA GLU A 32 -7.24 -0.20 -6.24
C GLU A 32 -7.87 -0.91 -7.44
N ARG A 33 -8.62 -0.18 -8.29
CA ARG A 33 -9.24 -0.79 -9.49
C ARG A 33 -8.21 -1.35 -10.45
N LYS A 34 -7.02 -0.76 -10.48
CA LYS A 34 -5.91 -1.29 -11.25
C LYS A 34 -5.26 -2.49 -10.58
N GLY A 35 -5.54 -2.75 -9.29
CA GLY A 35 -5.03 -3.84 -8.46
C GLY A 35 -3.72 -3.50 -7.77
N LEU A 36 -3.37 -2.22 -7.63
CA LEU A 36 -2.12 -1.79 -6.98
C LEU A 36 -2.22 -1.80 -5.45
N LEU A 37 -3.44 -1.80 -4.92
CA LEU A 37 -3.75 -1.93 -3.50
C LEU A 37 -4.93 -2.88 -3.33
N ASP A 38 -4.96 -3.55 -2.18
CA ASP A 38 -6.08 -4.38 -1.74
C ASP A 38 -6.41 -4.11 -0.26
N PRO A 39 -6.92 -2.90 0.07
CA PRO A 39 -7.19 -2.54 1.45
C PRO A 39 -8.34 -3.38 2.02
N ALA A 40 -8.21 -3.73 3.29
CA ALA A 40 -9.24 -4.49 4.01
C ALA A 40 -10.61 -3.79 3.97
N ARG A 41 -11.68 -4.57 4.09
CA ARG A 41 -13.05 -4.04 4.15
C ARG A 41 -13.71 -4.42 5.47
N THR A 42 -14.52 -3.51 5.99
CA THR A 42 -15.42 -3.82 7.10
C THR A 42 -16.54 -4.75 6.63
N PRO A 43 -17.27 -5.42 7.55
CA PRO A 43 -18.47 -6.18 7.20
C PRO A 43 -19.51 -5.36 6.42
N GLY A 44 -19.58 -4.03 6.67
CA GLY A 44 -20.45 -3.11 5.93
C GLY A 44 -19.90 -2.66 4.56
N GLY A 45 -18.76 -3.20 4.11
CA GLY A 45 -18.15 -2.93 2.80
C GLY A 45 -17.26 -1.69 2.71
N THR A 46 -17.10 -0.94 3.80
CA THR A 46 -16.24 0.25 3.86
C THR A 46 -14.77 -0.14 3.88
N ARG A 47 -13.96 0.51 3.04
CA ARG A 47 -12.51 0.30 2.99
C ARG A 47 -11.83 0.82 4.24
N LYS A 48 -10.85 0.07 4.72
CA LYS A 48 -9.91 0.47 5.75
C LYS A 48 -8.48 0.27 5.26
N TYR A 49 -7.77 1.36 5.10
CA TYR A 49 -6.36 1.36 4.72
C TYR A 49 -5.50 1.18 5.96
N SER A 50 -4.46 0.39 5.81
CA SER A 50 -3.43 0.13 6.81
C SER A 50 -2.23 1.06 6.63
N GLU A 51 -1.29 1.03 7.55
CA GLU A 51 -0.02 1.76 7.39
C GLU A 51 0.79 1.27 6.18
N LEU A 52 0.74 -0.05 5.91
CA LEU A 52 1.37 -0.63 4.71
C LEU A 52 0.70 -0.15 3.42
N ASP A 53 -0.62 0.04 3.41
CA ASP A 53 -1.31 0.63 2.26
C ASP A 53 -0.86 2.08 2.03
N LEU A 54 -0.70 2.87 3.10
CA LEU A 54 -0.20 4.25 2.98
C LEU A 54 1.24 4.29 2.47
N ALA A 55 2.10 3.36 2.91
CA ALA A 55 3.45 3.22 2.40
C ALA A 55 3.45 2.85 0.91
N THR A 56 2.57 1.94 0.50
CA THR A 56 2.38 1.55 -0.90
C THR A 56 1.91 2.73 -1.75
N LEU A 57 0.96 3.54 -1.27
CA LEU A 57 0.51 4.75 -1.94
C LEU A 57 1.65 5.75 -2.17
N ARG A 58 2.45 6.02 -1.12
CA ARG A 58 3.65 6.89 -1.26
C ARG A 58 4.65 6.32 -2.26
N ARG A 59 4.84 5.00 -2.31
CA ARG A 59 5.71 4.35 -3.30
C ARG A 59 5.18 4.49 -4.72
N ILE A 60 3.86 4.35 -4.92
CA ILE A 60 3.21 4.59 -6.22
C ILE A 60 3.46 6.02 -6.69
N GLU A 61 3.36 7.02 -5.80
CA GLU A 61 3.64 8.42 -6.13
C GLU A 61 5.06 8.64 -6.64
N GLN A 62 6.04 8.09 -5.92
CA GLN A 62 7.45 8.18 -6.29
C GLN A 62 7.70 7.58 -7.67
N LEU A 63 7.18 6.38 -7.92
CA LEU A 63 7.36 5.70 -9.20
C LEU A 63 6.65 6.43 -10.35
N LEU A 64 5.50 7.06 -10.09
CA LEU A 64 4.84 7.95 -11.07
C LEU A 64 5.73 9.16 -11.38
N ALA A 65 6.35 9.77 -10.37
CA ALA A 65 7.28 10.89 -10.55
C ALA A 65 8.56 10.49 -11.30
N GLU A 66 8.99 9.23 -11.17
CA GLU A 66 10.08 8.62 -11.94
C GLU A 66 9.67 8.29 -13.40
N GLY A 67 8.40 8.50 -13.77
CA GLY A 67 7.90 8.36 -15.14
C GLY A 67 7.33 6.98 -15.48
N LEU A 68 7.15 6.10 -14.48
CA LEU A 68 6.53 4.80 -14.72
C LEU A 68 5.01 4.94 -14.89
N ASN A 69 4.44 4.14 -15.77
CA ASN A 69 3.00 3.96 -15.85
C ASN A 69 2.50 2.93 -14.82
N LEU A 70 1.19 2.86 -14.59
CA LEU A 70 0.59 1.97 -13.59
C LEU A 70 0.88 0.47 -13.79
N ALA A 71 1.13 0.03 -15.03
CA ALA A 71 1.52 -1.36 -15.30
C ALA A 71 2.97 -1.62 -14.88
N GLY A 72 3.88 -0.68 -15.16
CA GLY A 72 5.25 -0.72 -14.68
C GLY A 72 5.32 -0.68 -13.15
N ILE A 73 4.55 0.19 -12.52
CA ILE A 73 4.46 0.31 -11.06
C ILE A 73 4.02 -1.01 -10.42
N ARG A 74 2.99 -1.68 -10.99
CA ARG A 74 2.56 -3.00 -10.53
C ARG A 74 3.72 -3.99 -10.51
N MET A 75 4.51 -4.04 -11.59
CA MET A 75 5.63 -4.95 -11.70
C MET A 75 6.68 -4.64 -10.63
N VAL A 76 7.03 -3.37 -10.44
CA VAL A 76 7.98 -2.95 -9.41
C VAL A 76 7.53 -3.36 -8.02
N LEU A 77 6.28 -3.08 -7.64
CA LEU A 77 5.76 -3.44 -6.32
C LEU A 77 5.79 -4.96 -6.06
N VAL A 78 5.45 -5.77 -7.06
CA VAL A 78 5.53 -7.24 -6.96
C VAL A 78 6.96 -7.72 -6.75
N LEU A 79 7.91 -7.15 -7.52
CA LEU A 79 9.32 -7.50 -7.41
C LEU A 79 9.93 -7.04 -6.08
N GLU A 80 9.56 -5.86 -5.58
CA GLU A 80 9.97 -5.37 -4.27
C GLU A 80 9.48 -6.27 -3.14
N ALA A 81 8.21 -6.69 -3.18
CA ALA A 81 7.65 -7.62 -2.20
C ALA A 81 8.33 -8.99 -2.22
N ALA A 82 8.57 -9.56 -3.41
CA ALA A 82 9.28 -10.82 -3.56
C ALA A 82 10.73 -10.74 -3.06
N ASN A 83 11.44 -9.65 -3.38
CA ASN A 83 12.79 -9.42 -2.90
C ASN A 83 12.86 -9.23 -1.39
N GLY A 84 11.89 -8.53 -0.79
CA GLY A 84 11.78 -8.40 0.66
C GLY A 84 11.67 -9.76 1.33
N LYS A 85 10.74 -10.60 0.86
CA LYS A 85 10.56 -11.96 1.38
C LYS A 85 11.83 -12.81 1.27
N LEU A 86 12.51 -12.77 0.11
CA LEU A 86 13.75 -13.52 -0.09
C LEU A 86 14.88 -13.06 0.84
N ARG A 87 14.94 -11.76 1.14
CA ARG A 87 15.92 -11.21 2.10
C ARG A 87 15.60 -11.65 3.52
N ASP A 88 14.32 -11.59 3.92
CA ASP A 88 13.89 -12.07 5.25
C ASP A 88 14.19 -13.57 5.43
N GLU A 89 14.02 -14.38 4.38
CA GLU A 89 14.37 -15.81 4.38
C GLU A 89 15.89 -16.05 4.50
N LEU A 90 16.70 -15.23 3.84
CA LEU A 90 18.17 -15.31 3.94
C LEU A 90 18.65 -14.91 5.33
N ASP A 91 18.15 -13.80 5.86
CA ASP A 91 18.49 -13.30 7.19
C ASP A 91 18.06 -14.26 8.31
N ALA A 92 17.01 -15.06 8.10
CA ALA A 92 16.55 -16.08 9.04
C ALA A 92 17.36 -17.39 8.97
N ALA A 93 18.14 -17.59 7.90
CA ALA A 93 18.98 -18.77 7.71
C ALA A 93 20.40 -18.60 8.30
N ASP A 94 20.81 -17.35 8.57
CA ASP A 94 22.06 -16.96 9.24
C ASP A 94 21.91 -16.88 10.77
#